data_AF-D7FS26-F1
#
_entry.id   AF-D7FS26-F1
#
_cell.length_a   1.000
_cell.length_b   1.000
_cell.length_c   1.000
_cell.angle_alpha   90.00
_cell.angle_beta   90.00
_cell.angle_gamma   90.00
#
_symmetry.space_group_name_H-M   'P 1'
#
loop_
_entity.id
_entity.type
_entity.pdbx_description
1 polymer ?
#
loop_
_entity_poly.entity_id
_entity_poly.type
_entity_poly.pdbx_seq_one_letter_code
_entity_poly.pdbx_strand_id
1 'polypeptide(L)'
;MTKTATPPVPPADATAGGATANPATAAPAVWDADAGVWVGDRAAGQEGSVPSPLWIFGYGSLCWRPEASFAGFERFNGEVVGWKRLFAQKSMDHRGTPEFPGLVATLVSDADLEALGQRSASDPPSRTHGVAYLIPENKAEEVLAGLDFREKGGYTRATVDVLPAGGEGGQKEDTTSSEDTAVPTPALLYTGTTSNPNFHVPSIDEAADTIALAVGPSGPNYEYLFSLSQYLEKVGTPDPHLMELSDMVRSRIKTRA
;
A
#
# COMPACT_ATOMS: atom_id res chain seq x y z
N MET A 1 -2.53 -5.74 -37.04
CA MET A 1 -3.89 -5.90 -36.50
C MET A 1 -3.80 -5.64 -35.00
N THR A 2 -4.02 -4.39 -34.60
CA THR A 2 -4.03 -3.95 -33.20
C THR A 2 -5.30 -4.48 -32.54
N LYS A 3 -5.16 -5.43 -31.61
CA LYS A 3 -6.25 -5.81 -30.70
C LYS A 3 -6.47 -4.62 -29.77
N THR A 4 -7.51 -3.84 -30.04
CA THR A 4 -8.07 -2.89 -29.06
C THR A 4 -8.59 -3.71 -27.88
N ALA A 5 -7.87 -3.65 -26.76
CA ALA A 5 -8.34 -4.19 -25.49
C ALA A 5 -9.56 -3.39 -25.05
N THR A 6 -10.65 -4.09 -24.71
CA THR A 6 -11.84 -3.49 -24.11
C THR A 6 -11.45 -2.84 -22.77
N PRO A 7 -11.85 -1.59 -22.49
CA PRO A 7 -11.54 -0.96 -21.21
C PRO A 7 -12.17 -1.73 -20.04
N PRO A 8 -11.51 -1.80 -18.88
CA PRO A 8 -12.08 -2.43 -17.69
C PRO A 8 -13.33 -1.67 -17.24
N VAL A 9 -14.30 -2.41 -16.71
CA VAL A 9 -15.55 -1.85 -16.17
C VAL A 9 -15.20 -1.07 -14.90
N PRO A 10 -15.63 0.20 -14.76
CA PRO A 10 -15.45 0.94 -13.50
C PRO A 10 -16.13 0.20 -12.34
N PRO A 11 -15.65 0.35 -11.09
CA PRO A 11 -16.32 -0.25 -9.94
C PRO A 11 -17.80 0.16 -9.94
N ALA A 12 -18.68 -0.81 -9.70
CA ALA A 12 -20.12 -0.59 -9.75
C ALA A 12 -20.54 0.43 -8.69
N ASP A 13 -21.25 1.48 -9.12
CA ASP A 13 -22.00 2.37 -8.24
C ASP A 13 -23.08 1.54 -7.52
N ALA A 14 -22.90 1.32 -6.22
CA ALA A 14 -23.92 0.70 -5.39
C ALA A 14 -25.03 1.73 -5.10
N THR A 15 -25.86 2.05 -6.09
CA THR A 15 -27.06 2.86 -5.85
C THR A 15 -28.13 2.06 -5.12
N ALA A 16 -28.45 2.42 -3.87
CA ALA A 16 -29.82 2.61 -3.41
C ALA A 16 -29.88 3.19 -1.98
N GLY A 17 -30.28 4.46 -1.85
CA GLY A 17 -31.00 4.94 -0.66
C GLY A 17 -30.61 6.31 -0.12
N GLY A 18 -31.35 7.36 -0.52
CA GLY A 18 -31.49 8.59 0.28
C GLY A 18 -30.83 9.84 -0.31
N ALA A 19 -31.63 10.67 -0.97
CA ALA A 19 -31.24 11.94 -1.55
C ALA A 19 -30.90 13.01 -0.48
N THR A 20 -29.78 13.71 -0.66
CA THR A 20 -29.69 15.19 -0.64
C THR A 20 -28.50 15.62 -1.52
N ALA A 21 -28.66 16.72 -2.28
CA ALA A 21 -27.82 17.09 -3.42
C ALA A 21 -26.71 18.13 -3.11
N ASN A 22 -25.48 17.81 -3.56
CA ASN A 22 -24.37 18.61 -4.16
C ASN A 22 -23.83 19.91 -3.47
N PRO A 23 -22.51 20.24 -3.54
CA PRO A 23 -21.84 20.58 -4.81
C PRO A 23 -20.36 20.13 -4.95
N ALA A 24 -20.07 19.34 -5.99
CA ALA A 24 -18.90 19.37 -6.89
C ALA A 24 -18.77 17.97 -7.48
N THR A 25 -19.50 17.70 -8.56
CA THR A 25 -19.30 16.49 -9.37
C THR A 25 -17.97 16.60 -10.08
N ALA A 26 -16.88 16.26 -9.37
CA ALA A 26 -15.62 15.91 -10.00
C ALA A 26 -15.92 14.81 -11.02
N ALA A 27 -15.40 14.95 -12.25
CA ALA A 27 -15.59 13.94 -13.28
C ALA A 27 -15.11 12.56 -12.74
N PRO A 28 -15.80 11.46 -13.09
CA PRO A 28 -15.36 10.14 -12.67
C PRO A 28 -13.92 9.93 -13.15
N ALA A 29 -13.09 9.34 -12.29
CA ALA A 29 -11.72 9.01 -12.63
C ALA A 29 -11.72 8.15 -13.92
N VAL A 30 -10.94 8.56 -14.93
CA VAL A 30 -10.80 7.83 -16.19
C VAL A 30 -9.42 7.18 -16.23
N TRP A 31 -9.35 5.90 -16.55
CA TRP A 31 -8.07 5.20 -16.69
C TRP A 31 -7.33 5.70 -17.93
N ASP A 32 -6.16 6.29 -17.75
CA ASP A 32 -5.20 6.57 -18.82
C ASP A 32 -4.24 5.38 -18.92
N ALA A 33 -4.42 4.57 -19.97
CA ALA A 33 -3.63 3.36 -20.18
C ALA A 33 -2.19 3.64 -20.59
N ASP A 34 -1.92 4.79 -21.20
CA ASP A 34 -0.57 5.16 -21.66
C ASP A 34 0.26 5.68 -20.48
N ALA A 35 -0.37 6.48 -19.61
CA ALA A 35 0.26 6.98 -18.39
C ALA A 35 0.19 5.99 -17.23
N GLY A 36 -0.69 4.98 -17.30
CA GLY A 36 -0.85 3.97 -16.26
C GLY A 36 -1.42 4.52 -14.96
N VAL A 37 -2.21 5.59 -15.03
CA VAL A 37 -2.79 6.30 -13.89
C VAL A 37 -4.27 6.58 -14.14
N TRP A 38 -5.02 6.82 -13.07
CA TRP A 38 -6.34 7.42 -13.19
C TRP A 38 -6.21 8.94 -13.35
N VAL A 39 -6.86 9.51 -14.36
CA VAL A 39 -6.96 10.95 -14.61
C VAL A 39 -8.31 11.46 -14.09
N GLY A 40 -8.27 12.34 -13.09
CA GLY A 40 -9.42 12.83 -12.34
C GLY A 40 -9.04 13.07 -10.87
N ASP A 41 -9.86 13.81 -10.13
CA ASP A 41 -9.44 14.40 -8.84
C ASP A 41 -9.21 13.38 -7.69
N ARG A 42 -9.62 12.11 -7.82
CA ARG A 42 -9.60 11.17 -6.69
C ARG A 42 -9.28 9.75 -7.10
N ALA A 43 -8.42 9.11 -6.30
CA ALA A 43 -8.41 7.67 -6.12
C ALA A 43 -9.85 7.18 -5.89
N ALA A 44 -10.33 6.18 -6.64
CA ALA A 44 -11.69 5.68 -6.46
C ALA A 44 -11.85 5.17 -5.02
N GLY A 45 -12.54 5.92 -4.17
CA GLY A 45 -12.80 5.51 -2.79
C GLY A 45 -13.87 4.44 -2.77
N GLN A 46 -13.62 3.34 -2.06
CA GLN A 46 -14.74 2.61 -1.45
C GLN A 46 -15.32 3.51 -0.36
N GLU A 47 -16.65 3.70 -0.33
CA GLU A 47 -17.32 4.46 0.71
C GLU A 47 -17.07 3.81 2.08
N GLY A 48 -16.56 4.59 3.03
CA GLY A 48 -16.29 4.18 4.41
C GLY A 48 -15.48 5.26 5.08
N SER A 49 -16.02 5.85 6.15
CA SER A 49 -15.53 7.10 6.74
C SER A 49 -14.03 7.10 7.02
N VAL A 50 -13.33 8.14 6.57
CA VAL A 50 -11.99 8.49 7.05
C VAL A 50 -12.01 8.49 8.59
N PRO A 51 -11.14 7.72 9.27
CA PRO A 51 -11.18 7.61 10.72
C PRO A 51 -10.96 8.97 11.40
N SER A 52 -11.59 9.15 12.56
CA SER A 52 -11.40 10.30 13.44
C SER A 52 -11.09 9.79 14.85
N PRO A 53 -9.89 10.07 15.41
CA PRO A 53 -8.79 10.82 14.81
C PRO A 53 -8.20 10.13 13.57
N LEU A 54 -7.62 10.92 12.65
CA LEU A 54 -7.05 10.40 11.40
C LEU A 54 -5.72 9.70 11.65
N TRP A 55 -5.75 8.37 11.60
CA TRP A 55 -4.56 7.55 11.52
C TRP A 55 -4.31 7.09 10.08
N ILE A 56 -3.05 7.02 9.66
CA ILE A 56 -2.64 6.47 8.37
C ILE A 56 -1.69 5.31 8.60
N PHE A 57 -2.00 4.14 8.01
CA PHE A 57 -1.16 2.97 8.09
C PHE A 57 -0.21 2.88 6.89
N GLY A 58 1.09 3.04 7.17
CA GLY A 58 2.16 2.84 6.22
C GLY A 58 2.71 1.42 6.27
N TYR A 59 2.72 0.74 5.12
CA TYR A 59 3.24 -0.64 4.97
C TYR A 59 4.33 -0.77 3.89
N GLY A 60 4.64 0.32 3.19
CA GLY A 60 5.65 0.40 2.14
C GLY A 60 6.66 1.50 2.41
N SER A 61 6.85 2.43 1.46
CA SER A 61 7.78 3.56 1.58
C SER A 61 7.60 4.41 2.84
N LEU A 62 6.35 4.56 3.32
CA LEU A 62 6.02 5.28 4.55
C LEU A 62 6.61 4.65 5.82
N CYS A 63 7.07 3.39 5.78
CA CYS A 63 7.73 2.77 6.92
C CYS A 63 9.11 3.37 7.19
N TRP A 64 9.95 3.53 6.16
CA TRP A 64 11.35 3.97 6.33
C TRP A 64 11.60 5.40 5.83
N ARG A 65 10.76 5.88 4.91
CA ARG A 65 10.87 7.21 4.31
C ARG A 65 9.49 7.87 4.33
N PRO A 66 9.01 8.25 5.53
CA PRO A 66 7.80 9.06 5.63
C PRO A 66 7.98 10.37 4.88
N GLU A 67 6.88 10.96 4.42
CA GLU A 67 6.93 12.28 3.81
C GLU A 67 7.48 13.29 4.82
N ALA A 68 8.22 14.30 4.35
CA ALA A 68 8.77 15.32 5.25
C ALA A 68 7.65 16.02 6.07
N SER A 69 6.44 16.07 5.52
CA SER A 69 5.23 16.55 6.19
C SER A 69 4.83 15.73 7.42
N PHE A 70 5.26 14.47 7.53
CA PHE A 70 4.96 13.57 8.65
C PHE A 70 6.00 13.68 9.78
N ALA A 71 7.04 14.50 9.60
CA ALA A 71 8.08 14.66 10.60
C ALA A 71 7.47 15.21 11.91
N GLY A 72 7.68 14.49 13.01
CA GLY A 72 7.19 14.87 14.35
C GLY A 72 5.73 14.51 14.64
N PHE A 73 5.04 13.80 13.74
CA PHE A 73 3.72 13.24 14.04
C PHE A 73 3.84 12.07 15.02
N GLU A 74 2.86 11.94 15.92
CA GLU A 74 2.75 10.74 16.77
C GLU A 74 2.62 9.51 15.87
N ARG A 75 3.37 8.46 16.22
CA ARG A 75 3.39 7.22 15.46
C ARG A 75 3.69 6.03 16.35
N PHE A 76 3.29 4.84 15.90
CA PHE A 76 3.68 3.58 16.52
C PHE A 76 3.85 2.47 15.50
N ASN A 77 4.72 1.50 15.82
CA ASN A 77 4.84 0.27 15.04
C ASN A 77 3.67 -0.65 15.38
N GLY A 78 3.02 -1.19 14.36
CA GLY A 78 1.87 -2.07 14.54
C GLY A 78 1.72 -3.08 13.42
N GLU A 79 0.73 -3.96 13.57
CA GLU A 79 0.36 -4.94 12.56
C GLU A 79 -1.12 -4.84 12.20
N VAL A 80 -1.44 -5.22 10.97
CA VAL A 80 -2.81 -5.46 10.52
C VAL A 80 -3.00 -6.96 10.28
N VAL A 81 -4.16 -7.47 10.69
CA VAL A 81 -4.54 -8.88 10.54
C VAL A 81 -5.53 -9.01 9.39
N GLY A 82 -5.40 -10.08 8.59
CA GLY A 82 -6.24 -10.30 7.41
C GLY A 82 -5.70 -9.65 6.14
N TRP A 83 -4.47 -9.11 6.17
CA TRP A 83 -3.85 -8.39 5.06
C TRP A 83 -2.43 -8.89 4.83
N LYS A 84 -2.10 -9.20 3.58
CA LYS A 84 -0.76 -9.63 3.17
C LYS A 84 -0.09 -8.58 2.31
N ARG A 85 1.16 -8.26 2.66
CA ARG A 85 2.04 -7.46 1.82
C ARG A 85 2.59 -8.28 0.66
N LEU A 86 2.44 -7.76 -0.56
CA LEU A 86 2.97 -8.35 -1.79
C LEU A 86 3.60 -7.26 -2.68
N PHE A 87 4.64 -7.61 -3.43
CA PHE A 87 5.17 -6.79 -4.52
C PHE A 87 4.35 -7.02 -5.80
N ALA A 88 3.08 -6.62 -5.75
CA ALA A 88 2.06 -6.94 -6.75
C ALA A 88 1.50 -5.71 -7.48
N GLN A 89 2.04 -4.52 -7.21
CA GLN A 89 1.62 -3.29 -7.85
C GLN A 89 2.70 -2.79 -8.81
N LYS A 90 2.35 -2.59 -10.08
CA LYS A 90 3.25 -1.96 -11.05
C LYS A 90 3.48 -0.49 -10.71
N SER A 91 4.74 -0.06 -10.76
CA SER A 91 5.17 1.33 -10.60
C SER A 91 5.79 1.83 -11.90
N MET A 92 5.11 2.78 -12.54
CA MET A 92 5.52 3.36 -13.83
C MET A 92 6.12 4.76 -13.70
N ASP A 93 6.04 5.38 -12.53
CA ASP A 93 6.40 6.77 -12.26
C ASP A 93 7.46 6.94 -11.16
N HIS A 94 7.70 5.91 -10.35
CA HIS A 94 8.67 5.95 -9.25
C HIS A 94 9.81 4.95 -9.42
N ARG A 95 9.48 3.64 -9.43
CA ARG A 95 10.47 2.54 -9.38
C ARG A 95 10.61 1.79 -10.70
N GLY A 96 9.95 2.27 -11.75
CA GLY A 96 10.16 1.87 -13.13
C GLY A 96 9.71 2.99 -14.07
N THR A 97 9.42 2.62 -15.31
CA THR A 97 8.85 3.49 -16.35
C THR A 97 7.60 2.85 -16.97
N PRO A 98 6.82 3.55 -17.80
CA PRO A 98 5.73 2.91 -18.55
C PRO A 98 6.19 1.73 -19.42
N GLU A 99 7.39 1.81 -20.02
CA GLU A 99 7.96 0.77 -20.87
C GLU A 99 8.52 -0.42 -20.07
N PHE A 100 9.04 -0.15 -18.87
CA PHE A 100 9.53 -1.18 -17.96
C PHE A 100 9.08 -0.87 -16.52
N PRO A 101 7.84 -1.24 -16.16
CA PRO A 101 7.31 -0.98 -14.83
C PRO A 101 8.10 -1.72 -13.76
N GLY A 102 8.34 -1.05 -12.64
CA GLY A 102 8.82 -1.69 -11.43
C GLY A 102 7.68 -2.37 -10.67
N LEU A 103 8.01 -3.06 -9.58
CA LEU A 103 7.07 -3.61 -8.62
C LEU A 103 7.25 -2.94 -7.27
N VAL A 104 6.13 -2.49 -6.69
CA VAL A 104 6.07 -1.91 -5.34
C VAL A 104 5.06 -2.66 -4.49
N ALA A 105 5.15 -2.46 -3.17
CA ALA A 105 4.30 -3.14 -2.21
C ALA A 105 2.85 -2.64 -2.30
N THR A 106 1.89 -3.56 -2.20
CA THR A 106 0.47 -3.32 -1.91
C THR A 106 0.02 -4.29 -0.80
N LEU A 107 -1.08 -3.98 -0.11
CA LEU A 107 -1.73 -4.91 0.83
C LEU A 107 -2.97 -5.53 0.21
N VAL A 108 -2.97 -6.85 0.08
CA VAL A 108 -4.12 -7.59 -0.43
C VAL A 108 -4.84 -8.24 0.75
N SER A 109 -6.16 -8.09 0.80
CA SER A 109 -6.95 -8.73 1.85
C SER A 109 -6.92 -10.25 1.68
N ASP A 110 -7.10 -10.98 2.77
CA ASP A 110 -7.17 -12.44 2.73
C ASP A 110 -8.35 -12.91 1.86
N ALA A 111 -9.48 -12.22 1.92
CA ALA A 111 -10.63 -12.52 1.06
C ALA A 111 -10.28 -12.40 -0.43
N ASP A 112 -9.56 -11.36 -0.82
CA ASP A 112 -9.11 -11.17 -2.21
C ASP A 112 -8.08 -12.23 -2.62
N LEU A 113 -7.15 -12.59 -1.73
CA LEU A 113 -6.18 -13.65 -2.02
C LEU A 113 -6.83 -15.02 -2.15
N GLU A 114 -7.87 -15.31 -1.38
CA GLU A 114 -8.68 -16.53 -1.53
C GLU A 114 -9.39 -16.53 -2.89
N ALA A 115 -10.01 -15.42 -3.28
CA ALA A 115 -10.65 -15.27 -4.58
C ALA A 115 -9.67 -15.42 -5.76
N LEU A 116 -8.40 -15.03 -5.57
CA LEU A 116 -7.32 -15.22 -6.53
C LEU A 116 -6.66 -16.61 -6.48
N GLY A 117 -7.09 -17.50 -5.57
CA GLY A 117 -6.47 -18.81 -5.36
C GLY A 117 -5.03 -18.75 -4.84
N GLN A 118 -4.64 -17.64 -4.22
CA GLN A 118 -3.29 -17.39 -3.67
C GLN A 118 -3.15 -17.81 -2.20
N ARG A 119 -4.26 -18.20 -1.55
CA ARG A 119 -4.30 -18.76 -0.21
C ARG A 119 -5.52 -19.67 -0.04
N SER A 120 -5.50 -20.52 0.98
CA SER A 120 -6.64 -21.32 1.43
C SER A 120 -7.40 -20.62 2.56
N ALA A 121 -8.71 -20.82 2.62
CA ALA A 121 -9.54 -20.41 3.76
C ALA A 121 -9.13 -21.09 5.08
N SER A 122 -8.38 -22.20 5.01
CA SER A 122 -7.82 -22.87 6.19
C SER A 122 -6.51 -22.27 6.69
N ASP A 123 -5.88 -21.39 5.90
CA ASP A 123 -4.62 -20.76 6.29
C ASP A 123 -4.86 -19.80 7.46
N PRO A 124 -3.90 -19.65 8.38
CA PRO A 124 -3.99 -18.63 9.40
C PRO A 124 -4.15 -17.23 8.76
N PRO A 125 -4.80 -16.27 9.43
CA PRO A 125 -4.91 -14.91 8.92
C PRO A 125 -3.53 -14.32 8.61
N SER A 126 -3.39 -13.64 7.47
CA SER A 126 -2.16 -12.92 7.15
C SER A 126 -1.92 -11.82 8.17
N ARG A 127 -0.66 -11.53 8.44
CA ARG A 127 -0.24 -10.45 9.34
C ARG A 127 0.80 -9.61 8.63
N THR A 128 0.58 -8.30 8.62
CA THR A 128 1.52 -7.35 8.01
C THR A 128 1.89 -6.27 8.99
N HIS A 129 3.19 -6.15 9.26
CA HIS A 129 3.76 -5.10 10.09
C HIS A 129 3.99 -3.81 9.31
N GLY A 130 3.77 -2.68 9.97
CA GLY A 130 3.94 -1.35 9.42
C GLY A 130 3.97 -0.27 10.51
N VAL A 131 3.67 0.96 10.13
CA VAL A 131 3.68 2.13 11.02
C VAL A 131 2.36 2.85 10.91
N ALA A 132 1.71 3.11 12.03
CA ALA A 132 0.55 3.99 12.09
C ALA A 132 1.01 5.40 12.47
N TYR A 133 0.56 6.41 11.71
CA TYR A 133 0.82 7.83 11.96
C TYR A 133 -0.46 8.56 12.30
N LEU A 134 -0.48 9.28 13.42
CA LEU A 134 -1.58 10.19 13.78
C LEU A 134 -1.37 11.50 13.05
N ILE A 135 -2.32 11.86 12.20
CA ILE A 135 -2.30 13.10 11.45
C ILE A 135 -2.96 14.19 12.30
N PRO A 136 -2.25 15.30 12.60
CA PRO A 136 -2.84 16.43 13.29
C PRO A 136 -4.08 16.94 12.55
N GLU A 137 -5.15 17.30 13.27
CA GLU A 137 -6.43 17.72 12.66
C GLU A 137 -6.26 18.87 11.67
N ASN A 138 -5.40 19.84 11.98
CA ASN A 138 -5.09 20.98 11.11
C ASN A 138 -4.26 20.62 9.86
N LYS A 139 -3.81 19.37 9.74
CA LYS A 139 -3.04 18.82 8.61
C LYS A 139 -3.79 17.74 7.83
N ALA A 140 -4.93 17.27 8.33
CA ALA A 140 -5.65 16.14 7.75
C ALA A 140 -5.98 16.34 6.27
N GLU A 141 -6.55 17.49 5.90
CA GLU A 141 -6.92 17.79 4.51
C GLU A 141 -5.70 17.84 3.57
N GLU A 142 -4.63 18.52 3.99
CA GLU A 142 -3.37 18.63 3.23
C GLU A 142 -2.74 17.26 2.99
N VAL A 143 -2.65 16.43 4.03
CA VAL A 143 -2.07 15.08 3.96
C VAL A 143 -2.92 14.16 3.09
N LEU A 144 -4.25 14.18 3.24
CA LEU A 144 -5.15 13.37 2.43
C LEU A 144 -5.07 13.74 0.95
N ALA A 145 -5.04 15.03 0.62
CA ALA A 145 -4.88 15.51 -0.76
C ALA A 145 -3.52 15.11 -1.35
N GLY A 146 -2.44 15.24 -0.58
CA GLY A 146 -1.10 14.83 -1.01
C GLY A 146 -1.01 13.33 -1.29
N LEU A 147 -1.55 12.49 -0.41
CA LEU A 147 -1.58 11.05 -0.59
C LEU A 147 -2.51 10.61 -1.73
N ASP A 148 -3.68 11.24 -1.90
CA ASP A 148 -4.56 10.95 -3.04
C ASP A 148 -3.87 11.21 -4.37
N PHE A 149 -3.15 12.34 -4.48
CA PHE A 149 -2.41 12.66 -5.68
C PHE A 149 -1.26 11.69 -5.92
N ARG A 150 -0.55 11.31 -4.85
CA ARG A 150 0.57 10.38 -4.93
C ARG A 150 0.13 8.98 -5.35
N GLU A 151 -1.02 8.52 -4.85
CA GLU A 151 -1.48 7.14 -5.05
C GLU A 151 -2.46 7.00 -6.25
N LYS A 152 -2.46 8.00 -7.14
CA LYS A 152 -3.23 8.05 -8.42
C LYS A 152 -2.96 6.90 -9.39
N GLY A 153 -1.93 6.08 -9.14
CA GLY A 153 -1.65 4.81 -9.83
C GLY A 153 -2.70 3.70 -9.58
N GLY A 154 -3.87 4.06 -9.04
CA GLY A 154 -5.03 3.20 -8.85
C GLY A 154 -5.13 2.53 -7.48
N TYR A 155 -4.45 3.07 -6.48
CA TYR A 155 -4.76 2.69 -5.11
C TYR A 155 -6.17 3.19 -4.75
N THR A 156 -6.83 2.48 -3.87
CA THR A 156 -8.08 2.88 -3.23
C THR A 156 -7.85 3.04 -1.74
N ARG A 157 -8.77 3.73 -1.07
CA ARG A 157 -8.78 3.81 0.40
C ARG A 157 -9.56 2.65 1.00
N ALA A 158 -9.07 2.13 2.12
CA ALA A 158 -9.76 1.21 3.02
C ALA A 158 -9.49 1.63 4.48
N THR A 159 -10.29 1.14 5.42
CA THR A 159 -10.02 1.29 6.86
C THR A 159 -9.60 -0.06 7.43
N VAL A 160 -8.55 -0.07 8.23
CA VAL A 160 -8.00 -1.27 8.89
C VAL A 160 -7.77 -1.01 10.36
N ASP A 161 -7.89 -2.05 11.17
CA ASP A 161 -7.57 -2.00 12.59
C ASP A 161 -6.09 -2.36 12.80
N VAL A 162 -5.31 -1.40 13.29
CA VAL A 162 -3.88 -1.57 13.57
C VAL A 162 -3.71 -1.98 15.03
N LEU A 163 -3.12 -3.16 15.24
CA LEU A 163 -2.74 -3.67 16.54
C LEU A 163 -1.32 -3.16 16.89
N PRO A 164 -1.09 -2.51 18.04
CA PRO A 164 0.25 -2.14 18.47
C PRO A 164 1.17 -3.37 18.58
N ALA A 165 2.40 -3.27 18.08
CA ALA A 165 3.36 -4.36 18.15
C ALA A 165 3.82 -4.55 19.61
N GLY A 166 3.73 -5.78 20.15
CA GLY A 166 4.09 -6.09 21.54
C GLY A 166 5.60 -6.16 21.87
N GLY A 167 6.47 -5.58 21.04
CA GLY A 167 7.93 -5.58 21.23
C GLY A 167 8.49 -4.26 21.75
N GLU A 168 9.76 -4.25 22.17
CA GLU A 168 10.46 -3.08 22.76
C GLU A 168 10.46 -1.81 21.88
N GLY A 169 10.10 -1.91 20.60
CA GLY A 169 9.92 -0.77 19.67
C GLY A 169 8.46 -0.36 19.40
N GLY A 170 7.49 -0.95 20.12
CA GLY A 170 6.05 -0.67 20.01
C GLY A 170 5.51 0.26 21.10
N GLN A 171 6.38 0.77 21.98
CA GLN A 171 5.98 1.85 22.87
C GLN A 171 5.59 3.06 22.03
N LYS A 172 4.34 3.50 22.16
CA LYS A 172 4.00 4.89 21.91
C LYS A 172 5.06 5.73 22.62
N GLU A 173 5.74 6.61 21.88
CA GLU A 173 6.59 7.61 22.50
C GLU A 173 5.68 8.36 23.50
N ASP A 174 5.87 8.09 24.79
CA ASP A 174 5.18 8.69 25.93
C ASP A 174 3.77 8.16 26.31
N THR A 175 3.66 6.88 26.73
CA THR A 175 2.59 6.49 27.68
C THR A 175 3.09 5.51 28.74
N THR A 176 2.96 5.92 29.99
CA THR A 176 3.17 5.15 31.22
C THR A 176 2.43 3.80 31.20
N SER A 177 3.17 2.76 31.57
CA SER A 177 2.78 1.37 31.84
C SER A 177 1.36 1.13 32.38
N SER A 178 0.61 0.29 31.67
CA SER A 178 -0.35 -0.69 32.20
C SER A 178 -0.41 -1.88 31.23
N GLU A 179 -0.59 -3.09 31.76
CA GLU A 179 -0.92 -4.31 31.00
C GLU A 179 -2.33 -4.20 30.40
N ASP A 180 -2.57 -3.19 29.56
CA ASP A 180 -3.80 -3.02 28.81
C ASP A 180 -3.72 -3.88 27.55
N THR A 181 -4.74 -4.71 27.36
CA THR A 181 -5.04 -5.32 26.06
C THR A 181 -4.98 -4.23 24.99
N ALA A 182 -3.95 -4.26 24.15
CA ALA A 182 -3.69 -3.20 23.19
C ALA A 182 -4.94 -2.99 22.30
N VAL A 183 -5.59 -1.85 22.45
CA VAL A 183 -6.83 -1.53 21.72
C VAL A 183 -6.49 -1.32 20.24
N PRO A 184 -7.14 -2.05 19.32
CA PRO A 184 -6.95 -1.81 17.89
C PRO A 184 -7.26 -0.36 17.52
N THR A 185 -6.39 0.26 16.73
CA THR A 185 -6.54 1.65 16.27
C THR A 185 -6.99 1.67 14.81
N PRO A 186 -8.20 2.15 14.49
CA PRO A 186 -8.65 2.29 13.11
C PRO A 186 -7.77 3.28 12.34
N ALA A 187 -7.24 2.85 11.19
CA ALA A 187 -6.36 3.66 10.35
C ALA A 187 -6.76 3.55 8.87
N LEU A 188 -6.52 4.64 8.14
CA LEU A 188 -6.68 4.70 6.69
C LEU A 188 -5.52 3.94 6.02
N LEU A 189 -5.88 3.05 5.12
CA LEU A 189 -4.99 2.26 4.27
C LEU A 189 -5.18 2.68 2.81
N TYR A 190 -4.07 2.96 2.12
CA TYR A 190 -4.05 3.05 0.65
C TYR A 190 -3.65 1.69 0.09
N THR A 191 -4.50 1.01 -0.67
CA THR A 191 -4.19 -0.30 -1.25
C THR A 191 -4.51 -0.39 -2.75
N GLY A 192 -3.63 -1.03 -3.53
CA GLY A 192 -3.91 -1.39 -4.92
C GLY A 192 -4.82 -2.62 -4.94
N THR A 193 -6.08 -2.44 -5.36
CA THR A 193 -7.09 -3.50 -5.41
C THR A 193 -6.84 -4.46 -6.55
N THR A 194 -7.45 -5.65 -6.47
CA THR A 194 -7.41 -6.67 -7.54
C THR A 194 -8.04 -6.23 -8.86
N SER A 195 -8.89 -5.19 -8.83
CA SER A 195 -9.48 -4.54 -10.00
C SER A 195 -8.58 -3.48 -10.64
N ASN A 196 -7.48 -3.08 -10.01
CA ASN A 196 -6.56 -2.10 -10.56
C ASN A 196 -5.81 -2.71 -11.77
N PRO A 197 -5.76 -2.06 -12.95
CA PRO A 197 -5.01 -2.56 -14.10
C PRO A 197 -3.49 -2.72 -13.87
N ASN A 198 -2.95 -2.02 -12.87
CA ASN A 198 -1.55 -2.14 -12.45
C ASN A 198 -1.32 -3.26 -11.43
N PHE A 199 -2.37 -3.90 -10.93
CA PHE A 199 -2.27 -5.03 -10.02
C PHE A 199 -2.03 -6.33 -10.79
N HIS A 200 -1.01 -7.08 -10.37
CA HIS A 200 -0.87 -8.48 -10.71
C HIS A 200 -0.03 -9.19 -9.65
N VAL A 201 -0.30 -10.46 -9.38
CA VAL A 201 0.53 -11.26 -8.48
C VAL A 201 1.58 -12.01 -9.31
N PRO A 202 2.86 -11.57 -9.34
CA PRO A 202 3.92 -12.31 -10.02
C PRO A 202 4.34 -13.55 -9.22
N SER A 203 4.96 -14.51 -9.89
CA SER A 203 5.81 -15.49 -9.19
C SER A 203 7.02 -14.79 -8.54
N ILE A 204 7.61 -15.42 -7.54
CA ILE A 204 8.76 -14.83 -6.84
C ILE A 204 9.98 -14.64 -7.76
N ASP A 205 10.19 -15.53 -8.74
CA ASP A 205 11.23 -15.38 -9.77
C ASP A 205 10.96 -14.18 -10.69
N GLU A 206 9.73 -14.03 -11.19
CA GLU A 206 9.35 -12.87 -12.02
C GLU A 206 9.49 -11.55 -11.24
N ALA A 207 9.10 -11.55 -9.97
CA ALA A 207 9.28 -10.41 -9.09
C ALA A 207 10.77 -10.06 -8.92
N ALA A 208 11.61 -11.07 -8.64
CA ALA A 208 13.03 -10.89 -8.46
C ALA A 208 13.72 -10.36 -9.74
N ASP A 209 13.36 -10.91 -10.91
CA ASP A 209 13.90 -10.47 -12.19
C ASP A 209 13.50 -9.04 -12.52
N THR A 210 12.23 -8.68 -12.30
CA THR A 210 11.71 -7.32 -12.53
C THR A 210 12.39 -6.32 -11.60
N ILE A 211 12.41 -6.59 -10.28
CA ILE A 211 12.96 -5.67 -9.28
C ILE A 211 14.47 -5.49 -9.44
N ALA A 212 15.18 -6.53 -9.91
CA ALA A 212 16.62 -6.44 -10.18
C ALA A 212 16.95 -5.57 -11.41
N LEU A 213 16.00 -5.36 -12.33
CA LEU A 213 16.21 -4.62 -13.59
C LEU A 213 15.57 -3.23 -13.61
N ALA A 214 14.40 -3.08 -12.98
CA ALA A 214 13.61 -1.87 -13.09
C ALA A 214 14.31 -0.67 -12.43
N VAL A 215 14.30 0.46 -13.13
CA VAL A 215 14.80 1.75 -12.64
C VAL A 215 13.79 2.81 -13.04
N GLY A 216 13.38 3.62 -12.08
CA GLY A 216 12.50 4.76 -12.33
C GLY A 216 13.10 6.08 -11.83
N PRO A 217 12.34 7.18 -11.90
CA PRO A 217 12.78 8.50 -11.44
C PRO A 217 13.21 8.55 -9.97
N SER A 218 12.67 7.65 -9.12
CA SER A 218 13.04 7.55 -7.70
C SER A 218 14.21 6.61 -7.43
N GLY A 219 14.91 6.15 -8.48
CA GLY A 219 16.05 5.24 -8.42
C GLY A 219 15.70 3.78 -8.74
N PRO A 220 16.69 2.86 -8.62
CA PRO A 220 16.49 1.44 -8.86
C PRO A 220 15.40 0.83 -7.99
N ASN A 221 14.67 -0.14 -8.53
CA ASN A 221 13.57 -0.77 -7.80
C ASN A 221 14.05 -1.58 -6.60
N TYR A 222 15.20 -2.27 -6.69
CA TYR A 222 15.76 -3.04 -5.59
C TYR A 222 16.03 -2.22 -4.33
N GLU A 223 16.31 -0.91 -4.44
CA GLU A 223 16.50 -0.04 -3.28
C GLU A 223 15.22 0.08 -2.45
N TYR A 224 14.04 0.09 -3.10
CA TYR A 224 12.75 0.08 -2.41
C TYR A 224 12.60 -1.19 -1.57
N LEU A 225 12.83 -2.35 -2.19
CA LEU A 225 12.71 -3.65 -1.53
C LEU A 225 13.68 -3.76 -0.35
N PHE A 226 14.96 -3.44 -0.56
CA PHE A 226 15.97 -3.56 0.47
C PHE A 226 15.74 -2.60 1.63
N SER A 227 15.30 -1.38 1.35
CA SER A 227 14.99 -0.40 2.41
C SER A 227 13.81 -0.87 3.26
N LEU A 228 12.77 -1.45 2.65
CA LEU A 228 11.63 -2.00 3.38
C LEU A 228 12.03 -3.20 4.23
N SER A 229 12.75 -4.18 3.65
CA SER A 229 13.22 -5.37 4.38
C SER A 229 14.11 -4.97 5.56
N GLN A 230 15.09 -4.08 5.33
CA GLN A 230 16.00 -3.60 6.36
C GLN A 230 15.27 -2.87 7.48
N TYR A 231 14.26 -2.06 7.15
CA TYR A 231 13.44 -1.38 8.15
C TYR A 231 12.72 -2.37 9.05
N LEU A 232 12.03 -3.36 8.47
CA LEU A 232 11.26 -4.37 9.19
C LEU A 232 12.17 -5.24 10.08
N GLU A 233 13.34 -5.63 9.57
CA GLU A 233 14.37 -6.29 10.39
C GLU A 233 14.81 -5.43 11.57
N LYS A 234 15.07 -4.13 11.34
CA LYS A 234 15.52 -3.19 12.38
C LYS A 234 14.48 -2.99 13.50
N VAL A 235 13.19 -3.00 13.17
CA VAL A 235 12.11 -2.87 14.17
C VAL A 235 11.67 -4.22 14.74
N GLY A 236 12.42 -5.30 14.48
CA GLY A 236 12.18 -6.62 15.08
C GLY A 236 11.00 -7.39 14.47
N THR A 237 10.53 -7.02 13.29
CA THR A 237 9.38 -7.66 12.61
C THR A 237 9.75 -8.11 11.18
N PRO A 238 10.80 -8.95 11.02
CA PRO A 238 11.23 -9.39 9.70
C PRO A 238 10.08 -10.07 8.94
N ASP A 239 10.00 -9.78 7.65
CA ASP A 239 9.00 -10.32 6.74
C ASP A 239 9.65 -11.41 5.86
N PRO A 240 9.40 -12.71 6.11
CA PRO A 240 10.10 -13.80 5.43
C PRO A 240 9.99 -13.74 3.90
N HIS A 241 8.84 -13.27 3.38
CA HIS A 241 8.65 -13.13 1.95
C HIS A 241 9.57 -12.05 1.36
N LEU A 242 9.71 -10.91 2.05
CA LEU A 242 10.62 -9.85 1.61
C LEU A 242 12.09 -10.23 1.76
N MET A 243 12.44 -11.03 2.76
CA MET A 243 13.80 -11.55 2.93
C MET A 243 14.17 -12.48 1.78
N GLU A 244 13.31 -13.46 1.47
CA GLU A 244 13.51 -14.39 0.35
C GLU A 244 13.63 -13.63 -0.97
N LEU A 245 12.69 -12.72 -1.25
CA LEU A 245 12.73 -11.89 -2.46
C LEU A 245 13.99 -11.02 -2.51
N SER A 246 14.44 -10.48 -1.37
CA SER A 246 15.68 -9.69 -1.30
C SER A 246 16.91 -10.52 -1.65
N ASP A 247 16.99 -11.75 -1.18
CA ASP A 247 18.10 -12.66 -1.49
C ASP A 247 18.12 -13.07 -2.96
N MET A 248 16.95 -13.34 -3.54
CA MET A 248 16.82 -13.61 -4.97
C MET A 248 17.27 -12.42 -5.81
N VAL A 249 16.82 -11.20 -5.48
CA VAL A 249 17.22 -9.96 -6.17
C VAL A 249 18.74 -9.73 -6.07
N ARG A 250 19.33 -9.92 -4.88
CA ARG A 250 20.80 -9.81 -4.70
C ARG A 250 21.54 -10.80 -5.60
N SER A 251 21.05 -12.02 -5.74
CA SER A 251 21.61 -13.03 -6.63
C SER A 251 21.57 -12.57 -8.09
N ARG A 252 20.41 -12.07 -8.57
CA ARG A 252 20.24 -11.56 -9.94
C ARG A 252 21.16 -10.38 -10.25
N ILE A 253 21.32 -9.45 -9.32
CA ILE A 253 22.23 -8.30 -9.48
C ILE A 253 23.68 -8.77 -9.59
N LYS A 254 24.12 -9.70 -8.72
CA LYS A 254 25.50 -10.22 -8.75
C LYS A 254 25.83 -10.98 -10.03
N THR A 255 24.91 -11.79 -10.55
CA THR A 255 25.14 -12.54 -11.80
C THR A 255 25.27 -11.65 -13.04
N ARG A 256 24.96 -10.35 -12.91
CA ARG A 256 24.97 -9.38 -14.02
C ARG A 256 26.13 -8.37 -13.93
N ALA A 257 26.84 -8.32 -12.79
CA ALA A 257 28.00 -7.45 -12.58
C ALA A 257 29.28 -8.12 -13.10
#